data_AF-A0A937XR95-F1
#
_entry.id   AF-A0A937XR95-F1
#
_cell.length_a   1.000
_cell.length_b   1.000
_cell.length_c   1.000
_cell.angle_alpha   90.00
_cell.angle_beta   90.00
_cell.angle_gamma   90.00
#
_symmetry.space_group_name_H-M   'P 1'
#
loop_
_entity.id
_entity.type
_entity.pdbx_description
1 polymer ?
#
loop_
_entity_poly.entity_id
_entity_poly.type
_entity_poly.pdbx_seq_one_letter_code
_entity_poly.pdbx_strand_id
1 'polypeptide(L)'
;GGRDADLAFVEWVNDRYPSFQPAIIPRNDWIGERPSPEAVAAVPDAPCHRWFDISVTATGVVAMCCMDGEAKYPKGDVRTQHLLDIYNQPRLLAFRRDLISRRAAGGPCDRCIYMSY
;
A
#
# COMPACT_ATOMS: atom_id res chain seq x y z
N GLY A 1 12.38 1.26 10.85
CA GLY A 1 11.83 2.06 11.96
C GLY A 1 12.13 1.31 13.23
N GLY A 2 12.51 2.01 14.30
CA GLY A 2 13.01 1.41 15.53
C GLY A 2 14.45 1.80 15.87
N ARG A 3 14.91 2.97 15.41
CA ARG A 3 16.17 3.56 15.91
C ARG A 3 15.88 4.42 17.15
N ASP A 4 16.88 4.66 17.99
CA ASP A 4 16.73 5.48 19.20
C ASP A 4 16.10 6.86 18.91
N ALA A 5 16.40 7.43 17.74
CA ALA A 5 15.79 8.68 17.27
C ALA A 5 14.28 8.59 17.03
N ASP A 6 13.77 7.43 16.59
CA ASP A 6 12.33 7.20 16.38
C ASP A 6 11.60 7.19 17.74
N LEU A 7 12.19 6.55 18.76
CA LEU A 7 11.64 6.52 20.12
C LEU A 7 11.67 7.91 20.76
N ALA A 8 12.80 8.62 20.67
CA ALA A 8 12.93 9.98 21.18
C ALA A 8 11.91 10.94 20.53
N PHE A 9 11.61 10.76 19.24
CA PHE A 9 10.57 11.54 18.57
C PHE A 9 9.17 11.22 19.12
N VAL A 10 8.83 9.94 19.31
CA VAL A 10 7.54 9.53 19.90
C VAL A 10 7.36 10.12 21.30
N GLU A 11 8.39 10.03 22.15
CA GLU A 11 8.38 10.61 23.49
C GLU A 11 8.17 12.13 23.45
N TRP A 12 8.89 12.84 22.57
CA TRP A 12 8.76 14.28 22.40
C TRP A 12 7.35 14.70 21.94
N VAL A 13 6.73 13.95 21.01
CA VAL A 13 5.36 14.23 20.56
C VAL A 13 4.38 14.02 21.71
N ASN A 14 4.50 12.93 22.44
CA ASN A 14 3.60 12.61 23.55
C ASN A 14 3.69 13.65 24.69
N ASP A 15 4.89 14.18 24.98
CA ASP A 15 5.09 15.25 25.95
C ASP A 15 4.51 16.59 25.47
N ARG A 16 4.81 16.99 24.23
CA ARG A 16 4.50 18.33 23.73
C ARG A 16 3.07 18.47 23.20
N TYR A 17 2.49 17.37 22.71
CA TYR A 17 1.20 17.30 22.01
C TYR A 17 0.40 16.07 22.47
N PRO A 18 0.00 16.00 23.76
CA PRO A 18 -0.59 14.78 24.36
C PRO A 18 -1.93 14.35 23.74
N SER A 19 -2.60 15.22 22.98
CA SER A 19 -3.83 14.88 22.25
C SER A 19 -3.58 14.21 20.89
N PHE A 20 -2.32 14.09 20.45
CA PHE A 20 -1.94 13.50 19.18
C PHE A 20 -1.32 12.12 19.37
N GLN A 21 -1.51 11.23 18.39
CA GLN A 21 -0.88 9.91 18.35
C GLN A 21 0.17 9.90 17.24
N PRO A 22 1.49 9.82 17.55
CA PRO A 22 2.52 9.73 16.52
C PRO A 22 2.47 8.38 15.82
N ALA A 23 2.66 8.39 14.51
CA ALA A 23 2.83 7.18 13.70
C ALA A 23 4.16 7.26 12.95
N ILE A 24 5.01 6.25 13.13
CA ILE A 24 6.28 6.12 12.41
C ILE A 24 6.13 5.02 11.38
N ILE A 25 6.14 5.41 10.12
CA ILE A 25 6.05 4.47 9.00
C ILE A 25 7.49 4.23 8.51
N PRO A 26 7.98 2.98 8.50
CA PRO A 26 9.31 2.69 7.99
C PRO A 26 9.40 3.06 6.51
N ARG A 27 10.57 3.53 6.10
CA ARG A 27 10.87 3.68 4.67
C ARG A 27 10.94 2.28 4.07
N ASN A 28 9.95 1.95 3.26
CA ASN A 28 9.82 0.66 2.60
C ASN A 28 9.96 0.82 1.09
N ASP A 29 10.39 -0.25 0.43
CA ASP A 29 10.41 -0.34 -1.02
C ASP A 29 9.03 -0.75 -1.54
N TRP A 30 8.67 -0.17 -2.68
CA TRP A 30 7.53 -0.59 -3.47
C TRP A 30 8.04 -0.96 -4.87
N ILE A 31 8.10 -2.26 -5.13
CA ILE A 31 8.51 -2.89 -6.40
C ILE A 31 9.82 -2.35 -7.02
N GLY A 32 10.79 -1.95 -6.19
CA GLY A 32 12.11 -1.49 -6.63
C GLY A 32 12.26 0.02 -6.83
N GLU A 33 11.21 0.82 -6.57
CA GLU A 33 11.27 2.29 -6.70
C GLU A 33 12.20 2.93 -5.65
N ARG A 34 12.40 2.29 -4.49
CA ARG A 34 13.29 2.78 -3.43
C ARG A 34 14.02 1.60 -2.77
N PRO A 35 15.18 1.17 -3.30
CA PRO A 35 15.95 0.09 -2.72
C PRO A 35 16.24 0.36 -1.23
N SER A 36 15.78 -0.54 -0.36
CA SER A 36 16.03 -0.49 1.08
C SER A 36 17.01 -1.60 1.47
N PRO A 37 18.21 -1.29 1.98
CA PRO A 37 19.20 -2.29 2.38
C PRO A 37 18.72 -3.25 3.48
N GLU A 38 17.73 -2.82 4.26
CA GLU A 38 17.18 -3.54 5.42
C GLU A 38 15.92 -4.37 5.08
N ALA A 39 15.38 -4.24 3.85
CA ALA A 39 14.18 -4.98 3.48
C ALA A 39 14.52 -6.46 3.31
N VAL A 40 14.06 -7.29 4.25
CA VAL A 40 14.03 -8.75 4.09
C VAL A 40 13.22 -9.04 2.82
N ALA A 41 13.94 -9.41 1.75
CA ALA A 41 13.53 -9.32 0.36
C ALA A 41 12.56 -10.43 -0.10
N ALA A 42 11.56 -10.75 0.73
CA ALA A 42 10.54 -11.74 0.39
C ALA A 42 9.18 -11.07 0.31
N VAL A 43 8.49 -11.32 -0.79
CA VAL A 43 7.09 -10.93 -0.94
C VAL A 43 6.29 -11.60 0.18
N PRO A 44 5.52 -10.83 0.98
CA PRO A 44 4.80 -11.37 2.12
C PRO A 44 3.82 -12.47 1.71
N ASP A 45 3.78 -13.56 2.47
CA ASP A 45 2.79 -14.63 2.28
C ASP A 45 1.47 -14.30 2.97
N ALA A 46 0.88 -13.17 2.58
CA ALA A 46 -0.32 -12.63 3.20
C ALA A 46 -1.10 -11.80 2.19
N PRO A 47 -2.42 -11.61 2.38
CA PRO A 47 -3.21 -10.67 1.60
C PRO A 47 -2.77 -9.22 1.85
N CYS A 48 -3.16 -8.32 0.95
CA CYS A 48 -2.88 -6.89 1.07
C CYS A 48 -4.16 -6.10 1.38
N HIS A 49 -4.13 -5.30 2.45
CA HIS A 49 -5.26 -4.42 2.79
C HIS A 49 -5.56 -3.39 1.67
N ARG A 50 -4.57 -3.01 0.86
CA ARG A 50 -4.76 -2.08 -0.27
C ARG A 50 -5.70 -2.61 -1.37
N TRP A 51 -6.07 -3.89 -1.33
CA TRP A 51 -7.08 -4.44 -2.24
C TRP A 51 -8.50 -3.97 -1.91
N PHE A 52 -8.71 -3.48 -0.68
CA PHE A 52 -9.95 -2.87 -0.20
C PHE A 52 -10.05 -1.38 -0.53
N ASP A 53 -8.94 -0.78 -0.96
CA ASP A 53 -8.85 0.65 -1.27
C ASP A 53 -9.03 0.93 -2.76
N ILE A 54 -9.49 2.15 -3.03
CA ILE A 54 -9.49 2.79 -4.35
C ILE A 54 -8.63 4.06 -4.25
N SER A 55 -7.60 4.14 -5.10
CA SER A 55 -6.72 5.31 -5.21
C SER A 55 -6.91 5.92 -6.60
N VAL A 56 -7.54 7.09 -6.66
CA VAL A 56 -7.77 7.82 -7.92
C VAL A 56 -6.68 8.87 -8.07
N THR A 57 -5.95 8.84 -9.18
CA THR A 57 -4.95 9.87 -9.48
C THR A 57 -5.64 11.18 -9.92
N ALA A 58 -4.89 12.28 -9.96
CA ALA A 58 -5.39 13.56 -10.46
C ALA A 58 -5.86 13.51 -11.92
N THR A 59 -5.45 12.51 -12.70
CA THR A 59 -5.87 12.32 -14.10
C THR A 59 -7.16 11.49 -14.22
N GLY A 60 -7.70 10.97 -13.11
CA GLY A 60 -8.88 10.10 -13.08
C GLY A 60 -8.57 8.61 -13.22
N VAL A 61 -7.32 8.23 -13.50
CA VAL A 61 -6.92 6.82 -13.55
C VAL A 61 -6.91 6.25 -12.14
N VAL A 62 -7.49 5.06 -11.96
CA VAL A 62 -7.46 4.36 -10.68
C VAL A 62 -6.21 3.49 -10.62
N ALA A 63 -5.30 3.81 -9.70
CA ALA A 63 -4.04 3.09 -9.53
C ALA A 63 -4.21 1.75 -8.79
N MET A 64 -3.21 0.86 -8.83
CA MET A 64 -3.28 -0.42 -8.11
C MET A 64 -3.36 -0.23 -6.59
N CYS A 65 -2.59 0.72 -6.06
CA CYS A 65 -2.62 1.14 -4.66
C CYS A 65 -2.03 2.55 -4.53
N CYS A 66 -2.04 3.11 -3.32
CA CYS A 66 -1.48 4.44 -3.06
C CYS A 66 0.02 4.59 -3.39
N MET A 67 0.76 3.48 -3.51
CA MET A 67 2.17 3.49 -3.88
C MET A 67 2.39 3.52 -5.40
N ASP A 68 1.36 3.19 -6.20
CA ASP A 68 1.38 3.24 -7.66
C ASP A 68 1.06 4.66 -8.15
N GLY A 69 1.90 5.62 -7.76
CA GLY A 69 1.66 7.06 -7.96
C GLY A 69 1.55 7.49 -9.43
N GLU A 70 2.24 6.76 -10.33
CA GLU A 70 2.17 6.98 -11.78
C GLU A 70 1.06 6.16 -12.46
N ALA A 71 0.28 5.38 -11.69
CA ALA A 71 -0.73 4.46 -12.18
C ALA A 71 -0.21 3.52 -13.29
N LYS A 72 0.99 2.95 -13.11
CA LYS A 72 1.60 1.98 -14.02
C LYS A 72 0.78 0.68 -14.07
N TYR A 73 0.01 0.38 -13.03
CA TYR A 73 -0.79 -0.83 -12.89
C TYR A 73 -2.28 -0.48 -12.67
N PRO A 74 -2.97 0.10 -13.67
CA PRO A 74 -4.29 0.66 -13.46
C PRO A 74 -5.36 -0.41 -13.16
N LYS A 75 -6.29 -0.05 -12.27
CA LYS A 75 -7.54 -0.77 -12.01
C LYS A 75 -8.65 -0.39 -12.99
N GLY A 76 -8.69 0.87 -13.42
CA GLY A 76 -9.71 1.44 -14.30
C GLY A 76 -9.57 2.96 -14.42
N ASP A 77 -10.60 3.63 -14.93
CA ASP A 77 -10.62 5.08 -15.12
C ASP A 77 -12.00 5.67 -14.80
N VAL A 78 -12.06 6.61 -13.85
CA VAL A 78 -13.33 7.19 -13.37
C VAL A 78 -13.97 8.15 -14.36
N ARG A 79 -13.25 8.56 -15.40
CA ARG A 79 -13.77 9.42 -16.46
C ARG A 79 -14.72 8.65 -17.39
N THR A 80 -14.60 7.32 -17.42
CA THR A 80 -15.33 6.44 -18.33
C THR A 80 -16.08 5.31 -17.64
N GLN A 81 -15.77 5.02 -16.36
CA GLN A 81 -16.38 3.94 -15.59
C GLN A 81 -16.86 4.42 -14.23
N HIS A 82 -17.96 3.87 -13.73
CA HIS A 82 -18.41 4.14 -12.37
C HIS A 82 -17.45 3.50 -11.36
N LEU A 83 -17.17 4.19 -10.25
CA LEU A 83 -16.18 3.76 -9.27
C LEU A 83 -16.49 2.37 -8.68
N LEU A 84 -17.78 2.11 -8.44
CA LEU A 84 -18.25 0.83 -7.91
C LEU A 84 -18.00 -0.33 -8.88
N ASP A 85 -18.10 -0.09 -10.18
CA ASP A 85 -17.85 -1.10 -11.21
C ASP A 85 -16.36 -1.42 -11.29
N ILE A 86 -15.51 -0.38 -11.21
CA ILE A 86 -14.06 -0.57 -11.10
C ILE A 86 -13.72 -1.39 -9.86
N TYR A 87 -14.27 -1.03 -8.70
CA TYR A 87 -14.03 -1.75 -7.46
C TYR A 87 -14.42 -3.22 -7.56
N ASN A 88 -15.61 -3.51 -8.11
CA ASN A 88 -16.20 -4.85 -8.16
C ASN A 88 -15.82 -5.70 -9.38
N GLN A 89 -14.83 -5.28 -10.19
CA GLN A 89 -14.31 -6.12 -11.27
C GLN A 89 -13.96 -7.53 -10.74
N PRO A 90 -14.31 -8.61 -11.45
CA PRO A 90 -14.12 -9.99 -10.97
C PRO A 90 -12.71 -10.28 -10.44
N ARG A 91 -11.67 -9.79 -11.14
CA ARG A 91 -10.26 -9.97 -10.73
C ARG A 91 -9.93 -9.31 -9.39
N LEU A 92 -10.51 -8.16 -9.09
CA LEU A 92 -10.25 -7.40 -7.86
C LEU A 92 -11.13 -7.89 -6.71
N LEU A 93 -12.35 -8.31 -7.03
CA LEU A 93 -13.25 -8.94 -6.07
C LEU A 93 -12.63 -10.23 -5.51
N ALA A 94 -11.99 -11.05 -6.35
CA ALA A 94 -11.31 -12.27 -5.91
C ALA A 94 -10.25 -11.99 -4.84
N PHE A 95 -9.47 -10.92 -4.97
CA PHE A 95 -8.47 -10.54 -3.97
C PHE A 95 -9.08 -10.27 -2.58
N ARG A 96 -10.25 -9.63 -2.53
CA ARG A 96 -10.94 -9.30 -1.28
C ARG A 96 -11.75 -10.46 -0.72
N ARG A 97 -12.36 -11.26 -1.59
CA ARG A 97 -13.19 -12.41 -1.20
C ARG A 97 -12.34 -13.56 -0.69
N ASP A 98 -11.29 -13.90 -1.42
CA ASP A 98 -10.51 -15.12 -1.19
C ASP A 98 -9.27 -14.84 -0.32
N LEU A 99 -8.92 -13.57 -0.12
CA LEU A 99 -7.78 -13.13 0.69
C LEU A 99 -6.50 -13.89 0.33
N ILE A 100 -6.28 -14.10 -0.97
CA ILE A 100 -5.13 -14.84 -1.48
C ILE A 100 -3.81 -14.20 -1.02
N SER A 101 -2.76 -15.01 -0.98
CA SER A 101 -1.41 -14.49 -0.78
C SER A 101 -1.02 -13.52 -1.89
N ARG A 102 -0.30 -12.44 -1.56
CA ARG A 102 0.34 -11.55 -2.56
C ARG A 102 1.15 -12.33 -3.58
N ARG A 103 1.81 -13.43 -3.16
CA ARG A 103 2.60 -14.32 -4.03
C ARG A 103 1.77 -14.96 -5.14
N ALA A 104 0.47 -15.13 -4.94
CA ALA A 104 -0.46 -15.72 -5.90
C ALA A 104 -1.34 -14.68 -6.63
N ALA A 105 -1.21 -13.39 -6.30
CA ALA A 105 -2.05 -12.33 -6.84
C ALA A 105 -1.66 -11.86 -8.25
N GLY A 106 -0.50 -12.29 -8.74
CA GLY A 106 0.09 -11.80 -9.99
C GLY A 106 0.61 -10.37 -9.89
N GLY A 107 1.20 -9.90 -10.99
CA GLY A 107 1.82 -8.58 -11.07
C GLY A 107 0.82 -7.42 -10.86
N PRO A 108 1.18 -6.37 -10.08
CA PRO A 108 2.49 -6.14 -9.44
C PRO A 108 2.61 -6.70 -8.01
N CYS A 109 1.52 -7.25 -7.46
CA CYS A 109 1.43 -7.57 -6.03
C CYS A 109 2.36 -8.72 -5.64
N ASP A 110 2.62 -9.65 -6.55
CA ASP A 110 3.55 -10.77 -6.43
C ASP A 110 5.03 -10.38 -6.34
N ARG A 111 5.37 -9.10 -6.51
CA ARG A 111 6.71 -8.51 -6.33
C ARG A 111 6.76 -7.42 -5.26
N CYS A 112 5.62 -7.16 -4.61
CA CYS A 112 5.50 -6.11 -3.62
C CYS A 112 5.96 -6.60 -2.25
N ILE A 113 7.09 -6.08 -1.76
CA ILE A 113 7.58 -6.37 -0.40
C ILE A 113 7.02 -5.43 0.67
N TYR A 114 6.18 -4.46 0.27
CA TYR A 114 5.62 -3.47 1.18
C TYR A 114 4.64 -4.13 2.17
N MET A 115 4.97 -4.00 3.46
CA MET A 115 4.09 -4.30 4.58
C MET A 115 3.57 -3.01 5.19
N SER A 116 2.24 -2.88 5.19
CA SER A 116 1.55 -1.92 6.04
C SER A 116 1.35 -2.53 7.41
N TYR A 117 1.76 -1.81 8.43
CA TYR A 117 1.45 -2.12 9.83
C TYR A 117 0.16 -1.43 10.23
#